data_AF-A0A1Q7T881-F1
#
_entry.id   AF-A0A1Q7T881-F1
#
_cell.length_a   1.000
_cell.length_b   1.000
_cell.length_c   1.000
_cell.angle_alpha   90.00
_cell.angle_beta   90.00
_cell.angle_gamma   90.00
#
_symmetry.space_group_name_H-M   'P 1'
#
loop_
_entity.id
_entity.type
_entity.pdbx_description
1 polymer ?
#
loop_
_entity_poly.entity_id
_entity_poly.type
_entity_poly.pdbx_seq_one_letter_code
_entity_poly.pdbx_strand_id
1 'polypeptide(L)'
;MELDETLHNCLMAVASRYPQYRVKIDEEVWGQPSVKLHAVTPKELLEQLQISAPQFLRVTAHVECDATRCEIWMAHLSEERPAFRFHLPRQALRS
;
A
#
# COMPACT_ATOMS: atom_id res chain seq x y z
N MET A 1 -13.02 -5.69 4.58
CA MET A 1 -12.09 -6.82 4.32
C MET A 1 -10.89 -6.60 5.18
N GLU A 2 -10.44 -7.64 5.87
CA GLU A 2 -9.32 -7.57 6.79
C GLU A 2 -8.39 -8.75 6.49
N LEU A 3 -7.08 -8.53 6.48
CA LEU A 3 -6.09 -9.56 6.19
C LEU A 3 -4.80 -9.29 6.95
N ASP A 4 -4.34 -10.27 7.72
CA ASP A 4 -3.03 -10.25 8.40
C ASP A 4 -2.12 -11.29 7.74
N GLU A 5 -1.22 -10.83 6.87
CA GLU A 5 -0.40 -11.66 6.00
C GLU A 5 0.90 -10.94 5.63
N THR A 6 1.74 -11.58 4.82
CA THR A 6 2.90 -10.88 4.25
C THR A 6 2.48 -9.69 3.38
N LEU A 7 3.27 -8.61 3.37
CA LEU A 7 3.03 -7.43 2.53
C LEU A 7 2.82 -7.79 1.06
N HIS A 8 3.52 -8.80 0.55
CA HIS A 8 3.30 -9.34 -0.79
C HIS A 8 1.86 -9.80 -1.01
N ASN A 9 1.34 -10.65 -0.13
CA ASN A 9 -0.02 -11.19 -0.23
C ASN A 9 -1.07 -10.10 -0.06
N CYS A 10 -0.82 -9.17 0.86
CA CYS A 10 -1.64 -8.00 1.12
C CYS A 10 -1.76 -7.11 -0.13
N LEU A 11 -0.64 -6.77 -0.77
CA LEU A 11 -0.63 -5.99 -2.01
C LEU A 11 -1.26 -6.73 -3.18
N MET A 12 -1.02 -8.04 -3.31
CA MET A 12 -1.67 -8.88 -4.33
C MET A 12 -3.20 -8.89 -4.17
N ALA A 13 -3.69 -9.00 -2.93
CA ALA A 13 -5.13 -8.98 -2.65
C ALA A 13 -5.75 -7.62 -2.99
N VAL A 14 -5.09 -6.51 -2.63
CA VAL A 14 -5.55 -5.16 -2.97
C VAL A 14 -5.48 -4.92 -4.48
N ALA A 15 -4.40 -5.30 -5.15
CA ALA A 15 -4.24 -5.18 -6.60
C ALA A 15 -5.29 -5.98 -7.38
N SER A 16 -5.64 -7.18 -6.89
CA SER A 16 -6.66 -8.02 -7.53
C SER A 16 -8.08 -7.50 -7.33
N ARG A 17 -8.40 -6.96 -6.15
CA ARG A 17 -9.76 -6.50 -5.82
C ARG A 17 -10.02 -5.05 -6.24
N TYR A 18 -9.00 -4.21 -6.20
CA TYR A 18 -9.08 -2.77 -6.40
C TYR A 18 -7.98 -2.24 -7.34
N PRO A 19 -7.86 -2.77 -8.57
CA PRO A 19 -6.78 -2.40 -9.49
C PRO A 19 -6.75 -0.91 -9.84
N GLN A 20 -7.91 -0.24 -9.81
CA GLN A 20 -8.05 1.18 -10.11
C GLN A 20 -7.73 2.12 -8.94
N TYR A 21 -7.49 1.60 -7.73
CA TYR A 21 -7.20 2.46 -6.58
C TYR A 21 -5.86 3.14 -6.77
N ARG A 22 -5.77 4.37 -6.24
CA ARG A 22 -4.51 5.11 -6.16
C ARG A 22 -3.86 4.89 -4.82
N VAL A 23 -2.54 4.76 -4.82
CA VAL A 23 -1.73 4.62 -3.62
C VAL A 23 -1.25 5.99 -3.17
N LYS A 24 -1.35 6.25 -1.87
CA LYS A 24 -0.64 7.28 -1.14
C LYS A 24 0.32 6.59 -0.17
N ILE A 25 1.60 6.91 -0.31
CA ILE A 25 2.67 6.39 0.54
C ILE A 25 2.93 7.41 1.63
N ASP A 26 3.04 6.96 2.88
CA ASP A 26 3.38 7.83 4.00
C ASP A 26 4.91 7.83 4.18
N GLU A 27 5.59 8.79 3.54
CA GLU A 27 7.06 8.86 3.53
C GLU A 27 7.67 8.97 4.94
N GLU A 28 6.92 9.49 5.91
CA GLU A 28 7.37 9.58 7.29
C GLU A 28 7.37 8.22 8.00
N VAL A 29 6.48 7.31 7.61
CA VAL A 29 6.47 5.91 8.10
C VAL A 29 7.63 5.13 7.49
N TRP A 30 7.94 5.38 6.22
CA TRP A 30 9.03 4.71 5.52
C TRP A 30 10.42 5.20 5.94
N GLY A 31 10.52 6.45 6.42
CA GLY A 31 11.79 7.09 6.77
C GLY A 31 12.65 7.38 5.53
N GLN A 32 12.99 8.64 5.27
CA GLN A 32 13.83 8.98 4.11
C GLN A 32 15.26 8.37 4.20
N PRO A 33 15.96 8.07 3.08
CA PRO A 33 15.51 7.97 1.68
C PRO A 33 15.84 6.60 1.04
N SER A 34 15.80 5.49 1.79
CA SER A 34 16.27 4.20 1.25
C SER A 34 15.31 3.60 0.21
N VAL A 35 14.01 3.88 0.28
CA VAL A 35 13.02 3.41 -0.69
C VAL A 35 12.21 4.58 -1.23
N LYS A 36 12.59 5.08 -2.41
CA LYS A 36 11.83 6.10 -3.14
C LYS A 36 10.64 5.45 -3.84
N LEU A 37 9.54 5.25 -3.12
CA LEU A 37 8.31 4.70 -3.67
C LEU A 37 7.55 5.79 -4.43
N HIS A 38 7.26 5.55 -5.71
CA HIS A 38 6.57 6.51 -6.59
C HIS A 38 5.37 5.87 -7.31
N ALA A 39 4.90 4.73 -6.80
CA ALA A 39 3.80 3.99 -7.38
C ALA A 39 2.48 4.76 -7.28
N VAL A 40 1.70 4.70 -8.37
CA VAL A 40 0.37 5.29 -8.44
C VAL A 40 -0.69 4.23 -8.18
N THR A 41 -0.45 2.97 -8.55
CA THR A 41 -1.40 1.85 -8.36
C THR A 41 -0.84 0.74 -7.44
N PRO A 42 -1.70 -0.11 -6.85
CA PRO A 42 -1.24 -1.23 -6.03
C PRO A 42 -0.30 -2.19 -6.78
N LYS A 43 -0.54 -2.39 -8.08
CA LYS A 43 0.30 -3.24 -8.93
C LYS A 43 1.69 -2.65 -9.11
N GLU A 44 1.77 -1.37 -9.47
CA GLU A 44 3.05 -0.67 -9.60
C GLU A 44 3.83 -0.66 -8.29
N LEU A 45 3.14 -0.51 -7.15
CA LEU A 45 3.78 -0.55 -5.83
C LEU A 45 4.41 -1.91 -5.55
N LEU A 46 3.69 -2.99 -5.87
CA LEU A 46 4.19 -4.35 -5.72
C LEU A 46 5.42 -4.58 -6.62
N GLU A 47 5.34 -4.23 -7.90
CA GLU A 47 6.45 -4.35 -8.85
C GLU A 47 7.67 -3.53 -8.40
N GLN A 48 7.45 -2.32 -7.93
CA GLN A 48 8.52 -1.46 -7.44
C GLN A 48 9.20 -2.07 -6.21
N LEU A 49 8.44 -2.53 -5.22
CA LEU A 49 8.99 -3.17 -4.02
C LEU A 49 9.73 -4.47 -4.33
N GLN A 50 9.27 -5.25 -5.31
CA GLN A 50 9.98 -6.47 -5.74
C GLN A 50 11.39 -6.16 -6.25
N ILE A 51 11.56 -5.03 -6.92
CA ILE A 51 12.84 -4.61 -7.50
C ILE A 51 13.70 -3.88 -6.47
N SER A 52 13.15 -2.88 -5.78
CA SER A 52 13.95 -1.97 -4.96
C SER A 52 14.17 -2.47 -3.54
N ALA A 53 13.22 -3.20 -2.96
CA ALA A 53 13.27 -3.58 -1.56
C ALA A 53 12.45 -4.86 -1.25
N PRO A 54 12.78 -6.01 -1.87
CA PRO A 54 12.00 -7.25 -1.75
C PRO A 54 11.94 -7.80 -0.32
N GLN A 55 12.85 -7.37 0.56
CA GLN A 55 12.82 -7.73 1.97
C GLN A 55 11.53 -7.28 2.67
N PHE A 56 10.96 -6.13 2.30
CA PHE A 56 9.72 -5.63 2.93
C PHE A 56 8.51 -6.46 2.52
N LEU A 57 8.54 -7.09 1.34
CA LEU A 57 7.44 -7.92 0.85
C LEU A 57 7.20 -9.18 1.69
N ARG A 58 8.21 -9.60 2.46
CA ARG A 58 8.14 -10.77 3.35
C ARG A 58 7.71 -10.42 4.77
N VAL A 59 7.61 -9.13 5.10
CA VAL A 59 7.23 -8.71 6.44
C VAL A 59 5.72 -8.77 6.59
N THR A 60 5.26 -9.15 7.79
CA THR A 60 3.85 -9.11 8.16
C THR A 60 3.29 -7.69 8.03
N ALA A 61 2.14 -7.61 7.40
CA ALA A 61 1.39 -6.40 7.18
C ALA A 61 -0.11 -6.68 7.36
N HIS A 62 -0.78 -5.74 8.00
CA HIS A 62 -2.21 -5.81 8.23
C HIS A 62 -2.94 -4.93 7.23
N VAL A 63 -3.93 -5.49 6.53
CA VAL A 63 -4.77 -4.76 5.59
C VAL A 63 -6.14 -4.56 6.19
N GLU A 64 -6.62 -3.32 6.16
CA GLU A 64 -8.01 -2.99 6.43
C GLU A 64 -8.60 -2.28 5.22
N CYS A 65 -9.65 -2.85 4.65
CA CYS A 65 -10.40 -2.28 3.55
C CYS A 65 -11.84 -2.03 3.99
N ASP A 66 -12.28 -0.77 3.86
CA ASP A 66 -13.67 -0.37 3.96
C ASP A 66 -14.28 -0.13 2.56
N ALA A 67 -15.50 0.42 2.50
CA ALA A 67 -16.22 0.67 1.26
C ALA A 67 -15.54 1.71 0.32
N THR A 68 -14.59 2.50 0.83
CA THR A 68 -14.05 3.69 0.17
C THR A 68 -12.53 3.73 0.10
N ARG A 69 -11.84 3.02 1.00
CA ARG A 69 -10.38 2.98 1.10
C ARG A 69 -9.88 1.63 1.59
N CYS A 70 -8.61 1.37 1.31
CA CYS A 70 -7.83 0.33 1.97
C CYS A 70 -6.59 0.95 2.60
N GLU A 71 -6.17 0.43 3.73
CA GLU A 71 -4.99 0.86 4.45
C GLU A 71 -4.14 -0.38 4.74
N ILE A 72 -2.82 -0.25 4.57
CA ILE A 72 -1.87 -1.29 4.90
C ILE A 72 -0.95 -0.77 5.99
N TRP A 73 -0.96 -1.49 7.10
CA TRP A 73 -0.23 -1.21 8.32
C TRP A 73 0.95 -2.16 8.42
N MET A 74 2.10 -1.61 8.80
CA MET A 74 3.34 -2.35 8.94
C MET A 74 3.89 -2.01 10.33
N ALA A 75 3.52 -2.80 11.34
CA ALA A 75 3.82 -2.50 12.75
C ALA A 75 5.31 -2.31 13.02
N HIS A 76 6.18 -2.99 12.27
CA HIS A 76 7.63 -2.82 12.35
C HIS A 76 8.15 -1.46 11.87
N LEU A 77 7.36 -0.71 11.09
CA LEU A 77 7.65 0.66 10.66
C LEU A 77 6.92 1.68 11.55
N SER A 78 5.62 1.46 11.79
CA SER A 78 4.79 2.31 12.62
C SER A 78 3.54 1.58 13.07
N GLU A 79 3.22 1.72 14.36
CA GLU A 79 1.94 1.27 14.94
C GLU A 79 0.85 2.35 14.87
N GLU A 80 1.25 3.61 14.66
CA GLU A 80 0.33 4.76 14.70
C GLU A 80 -0.21 5.16 13.33
N ARG A 81 0.51 4.82 12.24
CA ARG A 81 0.15 5.23 10.88
C ARG A 81 0.30 4.10 9.87
N PRO A 82 -0.62 4.02 8.88
CA PRO A 82 -0.47 3.06 7.80
C PRO A 82 0.68 3.47 6.88
N ALA A 83 1.47 2.50 6.47
CA ALA A 83 2.55 2.69 5.50
C ALA A 83 2.01 3.04 4.11
N PHE A 84 0.82 2.53 3.79
CA PHE A 84 0.14 2.78 2.51
C PHE A 84 -1.35 3.02 2.71
N ARG A 85 -1.89 3.99 1.97
CA ARG A 85 -3.34 4.21 1.86
C ARG A 85 -3.74 4.10 0.39
N PHE A 86 -4.77 3.32 0.12
CA PHE A 86 -5.33 3.11 -1.21
C PHE A 86 -6.74 3.68 -1.23
N HIS A 87 -7.07 4.43 -2.26
CA HIS A 87 -8.39 5.02 -2.39
C HIS A 87 -8.83 5.08 -3.85
N LEU A 88 -10.13 5.16 -4.09
CA LEU A 88 -10.61 5.47 -5.43
C LEU A 88 -9.96 6.77 -5.92
N PRO A 89 -9.52 6.84 -7.18
CA PRO A 89 -9.14 8.09 -7.77
C PRO A 89 -10.37 8.98 -7.70
N ARG A 90 -10.25 10.17 -7.07
CA ARG A 90 -11.27 11.19 -7.22
C ARG A 90 -11.38 11.45 -8.71
N GLN A 91 -12.40 10.89 -9.35
CA GLN A 91 -12.83 11.38 -10.65
C GLN A 91 -13.06 12.86 -10.42
N ALA A 92 -12.26 13.69 -11.07
CA ALA A 92 -12.57 15.10 -11.15
C ALA A 92 -13.99 15.16 -11.74
N LEU A 93 -14.97 15.45 -10.88
CA LEU A 93 -16.28 15.93 -11.27
C LEU A 93 -16.03 17.23 -12.04
N ARG A 94 -15.64 17.11 -13.30
CA ARG A 94 -15.73 18.17 -14.29
C ARG A 94 -17.13 18.04 -14.87
N SER A 95 -18.09 18.59 -14.13
CA SER A 95 -19.32 19.14 -14.70
C SER A 95 -18.99 20.41 -15.47
#